data_AF-A0A7J9HJQ5-F1
#
_entry.id   AF-A0A7J9HJQ5-F1
#
_cell.length_a   1.000
_cell.length_b   1.000
_cell.length_c   1.000
_cell.angle_alpha   90.00
_cell.angle_beta   90.00
_cell.angle_gamma   90.00
#
_symmetry.space_group_name_H-M   'P 1'
#
loop_
_entity.id
_entity.type
_entity.pdbx_description
1 polymer ?
#
loop_
_entity_poly.entity_id
_entity_poly.type
_entity_poly.pdbx_seq_one_letter_code
_entity_poly.pdbx_strand_id
1 'polypeptide(L)'
;FTYAVVCLSGVGKSCLLLRFSDGSFTTSFITTIGIDFKIRTIELDGKRIKLQIWDTAGQERFRTITTAYYRGAMGILLVYDVTDESSFNNIRNWIRNIEQHASDNVNKILVGNKADMDESKRAVPTSKGQALADEYGIKFFETSAKTNLNVEEVFFSIARDIKQRLADTDSKAEVRHRRLKSTKQTRQEGLQQMLKNQDAAGEQTMSRVH
;
A
#
# COMPACT_ATOMS: atom_id res chain seq x y z
N PHE A 1 2.79 -8.51 -13.22
CA PHE A 1 2.28 -7.39 -12.39
C PHE A 1 3.45 -6.63 -11.81
N THR A 2 3.31 -5.32 -11.64
CA THR A 2 4.37 -4.47 -11.08
C THR A 2 3.81 -3.73 -9.88
N TYR A 3 4.46 -3.82 -8.72
CA TYR A 3 4.05 -3.09 -7.51
C TYR A 3 5.14 -2.10 -7.10
N ALA A 4 4.76 -0.84 -6.91
CA ALA A 4 5.65 0.20 -6.40
C ALA A 4 5.60 0.21 -4.86
N VAL A 5 6.76 0.00 -4.23
CA VAL A 5 6.94 0.06 -2.77
C VAL A 5 7.94 1.16 -2.44
N VAL A 6 7.61 2.02 -1.48
CA VAL A 6 8.49 3.10 -1.02
C VAL A 6 8.93 2.83 0.41
N CYS A 7 10.23 2.86 0.66
CA CYS A 7 10.81 2.76 2.01
C CYS A 7 11.10 4.16 2.55
N LEU A 8 10.42 4.55 3.64
CA LEU A 8 10.55 5.88 4.26
C LEU A 8 11.26 5.79 5.61
N SER A 9 12.02 6.85 5.95
CA SER A 9 12.77 7.12 7.22
C SER A 9 14.31 7.24 7.13
N GLY A 10 14.94 7.74 8.20
CA GLY A 10 16.36 8.11 8.31
C GLY A 10 17.38 6.97 8.35
N VAL A 11 16.97 5.73 8.67
CA VAL A 11 17.89 4.70 9.19
C VAL A 11 17.64 3.32 8.56
N GLY A 12 18.73 2.69 8.06
CA GLY A 12 18.77 1.26 7.71
C GLY A 12 17.96 0.78 6.50
N LYS A 13 17.30 1.67 5.75
CA LYS A 13 16.49 1.33 4.56
C LYS A 13 17.30 0.75 3.41
N SER A 14 18.41 1.39 3.08
CA SER A 14 19.32 0.95 2.03
C SER A 14 19.93 -0.41 2.38
N CYS A 15 20.24 -0.65 3.66
CA CYS A 15 20.70 -1.95 4.14
C CYS A 15 19.62 -3.03 4.01
N LEU A 16 18.36 -2.72 4.34
CA LEU A 16 17.23 -3.64 4.12
C LEU A 16 17.03 -3.94 2.64
N LEU A 17 17.12 -2.92 1.78
CA LEU A 17 16.98 -3.08 0.33
C LEU A 17 18.12 -3.90 -0.28
N LEU A 18 19.36 -3.62 0.11
CA LEU A 18 20.55 -4.36 -0.31
C LEU A 18 20.45 -5.83 0.13
N ARG A 19 20.04 -6.06 1.38
CA ARG A 19 19.85 -7.41 1.91
C ARG A 19 18.77 -8.16 1.15
N PHE A 20 17.64 -7.51 0.89
CA PHE A 20 16.55 -8.10 0.14
C PHE A 20 16.89 -8.36 -1.33
N SER A 21 17.60 -7.45 -2.00
CA SER A 21 17.84 -7.55 -3.46
C SER A 21 19.05 -8.41 -3.78
N ASP A 22 20.14 -8.20 -3.06
CA ASP A 22 21.47 -8.71 -3.42
C ASP A 22 21.98 -9.74 -2.39
N GLY A 23 21.15 -10.11 -1.41
CA GLY A 23 21.52 -11.04 -0.34
C GLY A 23 22.68 -10.55 0.52
N SER A 24 23.06 -9.27 0.40
CA SER A 24 24.32 -8.71 0.90
C SER A 24 24.07 -7.66 1.97
N PHE A 25 25.03 -7.49 2.87
CA PHE A 25 25.01 -6.43 3.89
C PHE A 25 26.40 -5.78 3.96
N THR A 26 26.42 -4.46 4.08
CA THR A 26 27.64 -3.70 4.30
C THR A 26 27.48 -2.80 5.53
N THR A 27 28.53 -2.73 6.33
CA THR A 27 28.64 -1.80 7.46
C THR A 27 29.09 -0.41 7.02
N SER A 28 29.59 -0.28 5.78
CA SER A 28 29.98 1.01 5.22
C SER A 28 28.73 1.87 5.03
N PHE A 29 28.56 2.86 5.91
CA PHE A 29 27.45 3.78 5.88
C PHE A 29 27.64 4.77 4.73
N ILE A 30 27.18 4.40 3.53
CA ILE A 30 27.08 5.34 2.42
C ILE A 30 25.71 6.01 2.56
N THR A 31 25.71 7.31 2.84
CA THR A 31 24.46 8.08 2.85
C THR A 31 23.87 8.10 1.45
N THR A 32 22.62 7.65 1.28
CA THR A 32 21.91 7.76 0.00
C THR A 32 21.77 9.23 -0.38
N ILE A 33 22.47 9.65 -1.43
CA ILE A 33 22.29 10.97 -2.05
C ILE A 33 21.14 10.84 -3.03
N GLY A 34 20.00 11.48 -2.73
CA GLY A 34 18.82 11.43 -3.60
C GLY A 34 17.96 10.18 -3.39
N ILE A 35 17.70 9.43 -4.46
CA ILE A 35 16.78 8.28 -4.47
C ILE A 35 17.43 7.13 -5.22
N ASP A 36 17.44 5.94 -4.61
CA ASP A 36 17.87 4.71 -5.26
C ASP A 36 16.64 3.86 -5.64
N PHE A 37 16.77 3.11 -6.73
CA PHE A 37 15.70 2.33 -7.32
C PHE A 37 16.18 0.92 -7.65
N LYS A 38 15.47 -0.08 -7.14
CA LYS A 38 15.73 -1.49 -7.41
C LYS A 38 14.48 -2.21 -7.86
N ILE A 39 14.67 -3.18 -8.75
CA ILE A 39 13.60 -4.10 -9.18
C ILE A 39 13.97 -5.51 -8.75
N ARG A 40 13.13 -6.15 -7.94
CA ARG A 40 13.22 -7.58 -7.62
C ARG A 40 11.96 -8.28 -8.12
N THR A 41 12.11 -9.39 -8.84
CA THR A 41 10.97 -10.24 -9.18
C THR A 41 10.80 -11.30 -8.10
N ILE A 42 9.63 -11.33 -7.47
CA ILE A 42 9.24 -12.35 -6.50
C ILE A 42 8.15 -13.25 -7.07
N GLU A 43 8.02 -14.45 -6.55
CA GLU A 43 6.91 -15.35 -6.85
C GLU A 43 5.91 -15.38 -5.69
N LEU A 44 4.64 -15.09 -5.98
CA LEU A 44 3.60 -14.97 -4.98
C LEU A 44 2.30 -15.67 -5.44
N ASP A 45 2.00 -16.81 -4.80
CA ASP A 45 0.93 -17.75 -5.14
C ASP A 45 0.96 -18.13 -6.64
N GLY A 46 2.11 -18.61 -7.11
CA GLY A 46 2.33 -19.03 -8.51
C GLY A 46 2.36 -17.89 -9.53
N LYS A 47 2.30 -16.62 -9.10
CA LYS A 47 2.39 -15.45 -9.98
C LYS A 47 3.71 -14.73 -9.77
N ARG A 48 4.42 -14.44 -10.87
CA ARG A 48 5.62 -13.60 -10.85
C ARG A 48 5.25 -12.12 -10.79
N ILE A 49 5.74 -11.44 -9.76
CA ILE A 49 5.47 -10.03 -9.48
C ILE A 49 6.79 -9.27 -9.46
N LYS A 50 6.86 -8.17 -10.21
CA LYS A 50 8.00 -7.25 -10.18
C LYS A 50 7.76 -6.22 -9.07
N LEU A 51 8.53 -6.28 -7.99
CA LEU A 51 8.58 -5.24 -6.99
C LEU A 51 9.53 -4.15 -7.46
N GLN A 52 9.01 -2.94 -7.58
CA GLN A 52 9.76 -1.71 -7.80
C GLN A 52 9.94 -1.03 -6.45
N ILE A 53 11.13 -1.10 -5.89
CA ILE A 53 11.41 -0.57 -4.55
C ILE A 53 12.19 0.73 -4.70
N TRP A 54 11.63 1.79 -4.12
CA TRP A 54 12.21 3.12 -4.08
C TRP A 54 12.80 3.35 -2.68
N ASP A 55 14.12 3.45 -2.60
CA ASP A 55 14.83 3.87 -1.38
C ASP A 55 15.06 5.38 -1.43
N THR A 56 14.32 6.11 -0.62
CA THR A 56 14.44 7.57 -0.56
C THR A 56 15.50 7.97 0.47
N ALA A 57 16.30 9.02 0.19
CA ALA A 57 17.15 9.62 1.20
C ALA A 57 16.33 9.98 2.46
N GLY A 58 16.82 9.52 3.61
CA GLY A 58 16.13 9.69 4.89
C GLY A 58 16.31 11.07 5.52
N GLN A 59 16.99 12.01 4.83
CA GLN A 59 17.22 13.35 5.35
C GLN A 59 16.02 14.26 5.15
N GLU A 60 15.66 14.93 6.23
CA GLU A 60 14.62 15.97 6.33
C GLU A 60 14.73 17.06 5.26
N ARG A 61 15.95 17.36 4.78
CA ARG A 61 16.21 18.34 3.72
C ARG A 61 15.61 17.99 2.35
N PHE A 62 15.20 16.72 2.14
CA PHE A 62 14.65 16.24 0.86
C PHE A 62 13.15 15.94 0.90
N ARG A 63 12.43 16.31 1.97
CA ARG A 63 10.98 16.04 2.15
C ARG A 63 10.10 16.47 0.97
N THR A 64 10.44 17.57 0.28
CA THR A 64 9.69 18.05 -0.89
C THR A 64 9.73 17.06 -2.06
N ILE A 65 10.85 16.36 -2.23
CA ILE A 65 11.01 15.35 -3.29
C ILE A 65 10.18 14.11 -2.94
N THR A 66 10.14 13.70 -1.67
CA THR A 66 9.43 12.51 -1.19
C THR A 66 7.93 12.55 -1.52
N THR A 67 7.31 13.73 -1.48
CA THR A 67 5.86 13.89 -1.74
C THR A 67 5.44 13.47 -3.15
N ALA A 68 6.32 13.63 -4.15
CA ALA A 68 6.04 13.22 -5.53
C ALA A 68 5.89 11.68 -5.68
N TYR A 69 6.58 10.91 -4.83
CA TYR A 69 6.62 9.45 -4.91
C TYR A 69 5.43 8.77 -4.21
N TYR A 70 4.70 9.50 -3.35
CA TYR A 70 3.50 8.97 -2.70
C TYR A 70 2.36 8.71 -3.67
N ARG A 71 2.23 9.50 -4.75
CA ARG A 71 1.11 9.40 -5.69
C ARG A 71 1.10 8.13 -6.54
N GLY A 72 2.23 7.44 -6.65
CA GLY A 72 2.35 6.18 -7.38
C GLY A 72 2.61 4.96 -6.50
N ALA A 73 2.77 5.15 -5.19
CA ALA A 73 3.10 4.07 -4.27
C ALA A 73 1.88 3.19 -4.03
N MET A 74 2.06 1.87 -4.17
CA MET A 74 1.03 0.87 -3.85
C MET A 74 1.20 0.35 -2.43
N GLY A 75 2.45 0.33 -1.95
CA GLY A 75 2.81 0.03 -0.57
C GLY A 75 3.89 0.97 -0.04
N ILE A 76 3.88 1.19 1.27
CA ILE A 76 4.87 2.00 1.99
C ILE A 76 5.38 1.21 3.19
N LEU A 77 6.70 1.14 3.33
CA LEU A 77 7.39 0.64 4.52
C LEU A 77 7.88 1.83 5.35
N LEU A 78 7.41 1.92 6.58
CA LEU A 78 7.79 2.92 7.57
C LEU A 78 8.86 2.31 8.47
N VAL A 79 10.12 2.66 8.26
CA VAL A 79 11.24 2.03 8.97
C VAL A 79 11.69 2.89 10.14
N TYR A 80 11.98 2.34 11.30
CA TYR A 80 12.72 3.05 12.35
C TYR A 80 13.85 2.15 12.88
N ASP A 81 14.78 2.72 13.62
CA ASP A 81 15.85 1.97 14.29
C ASP A 81 15.46 1.75 15.75
N VAL A 82 15.45 0.50 16.19
CA VAL A 82 15.07 0.14 17.56
C VAL A 82 16.01 0.75 18.63
N THR A 83 17.19 1.22 18.23
CA THR A 83 18.17 1.88 19.09
C THR A 83 18.07 3.42 19.06
N ASP A 84 17.22 3.99 18.20
CA ASP A 84 17.05 5.44 18.07
C ASP A 84 15.58 5.85 18.24
N GLU A 85 15.25 6.36 19.42
CA GLU A 85 13.92 6.84 19.74
C GLU A 85 13.46 8.04 18.88
N SER A 86 14.39 8.88 18.41
CA SER A 86 14.06 9.99 17.51
C SER A 86 13.52 9.48 16.17
N SER A 87 14.14 8.42 15.64
CA SER A 87 13.66 7.76 14.41
C SER A 87 12.22 7.24 14.56
N PHE A 88 11.89 6.69 15.73
CA PHE A 88 10.54 6.22 16.05
C PHE A 88 9.52 7.35 16.21
N ASN A 89 9.89 8.42 16.92
CA ASN A 89 9.00 9.58 17.11
C ASN A 89 8.63 10.25 15.78
N ASN A 90 9.51 10.19 14.78
CA ASN A 90 9.25 10.72 13.46
C ASN A 90 8.22 9.91 12.65
N ILE A 91 7.92 8.66 13.00
CA ILE A 91 6.96 7.81 12.27
C ILE A 91 5.57 8.45 12.22
N ARG A 92 5.10 9.05 13.31
CA ARG A 92 3.78 9.72 13.32
C ARG A 92 3.70 10.86 12.31
N ASN A 93 4.78 11.61 12.14
CA ASN A 93 4.85 12.68 11.15
C ASN A 93 4.83 12.11 9.73
N TRP A 94 5.54 10.99 9.48
CA TRP A 94 5.48 10.30 8.19
C TRP A 94 4.09 9.79 7.87
N ILE A 95 3.40 9.17 8.83
CA ILE A 95 2.02 8.69 8.64
C ILE A 95 1.08 9.84 8.27
N ARG A 96 1.12 10.95 9.01
CA ARG A 96 0.33 12.15 8.70
C ARG A 96 0.61 12.70 7.31
N ASN A 97 1.89 12.75 6.91
CA ASN A 97 2.27 13.22 5.57
C ASN A 97 1.74 12.30 4.47
N ILE A 98 1.77 10.98 4.68
CA ILE A 98 1.23 9.98 3.75
C ILE A 98 -0.29 10.15 3.65
N GLU A 99 -0.99 10.29 4.76
CA GLU A 99 -2.45 10.47 4.77
C GLU A 99 -2.89 11.76 4.06
N GLN A 100 -2.07 12.80 4.08
CA GLN A 100 -2.37 14.06 3.40
C GLN A 100 -2.09 14.04 1.89
N HIS A 101 -1.15 13.23 1.42
CA HIS A 101 -0.59 13.35 0.06
C HIS A 101 -0.62 12.07 -0.78
N ALA A 102 -0.70 10.89 -0.16
CA ALA A 102 -0.80 9.61 -0.84
C ALA A 102 -2.25 9.29 -1.20
N SER A 103 -2.43 8.30 -2.07
CA SER A 103 -3.76 7.76 -2.33
C SER A 103 -4.30 7.04 -1.09
N ASP A 104 -5.60 7.18 -0.81
CA ASP A 104 -6.29 6.59 0.35
C ASP A 104 -6.07 5.07 0.51
N ASN A 105 -5.74 4.39 -0.59
CA ASN A 105 -5.64 2.95 -0.67
C ASN A 105 -4.20 2.42 -0.59
N VAL A 106 -3.22 3.18 -0.12
CA VAL A 106 -1.84 2.68 0.00
C VAL A 106 -1.68 1.71 1.18
N ASN A 107 -1.11 0.53 0.95
CA ASN A 107 -0.81 -0.41 2.03
C ASN A 107 0.39 0.09 2.84
N LYS A 108 0.33 0.03 4.17
CA LYS A 108 1.38 0.53 5.06
C LYS A 108 1.84 -0.58 6.01
N ILE A 109 3.13 -0.67 6.27
CA ILE A 109 3.70 -1.55 7.29
C ILE A 109 4.74 -0.78 8.10
N LEU A 110 4.68 -0.91 9.42
CA LEU A 110 5.70 -0.41 10.35
C LEU A 110 6.82 -1.44 10.52
N VAL A 111 8.06 -0.98 10.49
CA VAL A 111 9.25 -1.83 10.53
C VAL A 111 10.26 -1.31 11.56
N GLY A 112 10.48 -2.07 12.62
CA GLY A 112 11.55 -1.82 13.60
C GLY A 112 12.83 -2.52 13.16
N ASN A 113 13.79 -1.80 12.60
CA ASN A 113 15.03 -2.36 12.09
C ASN A 113 16.14 -2.37 13.14
N LYS A 114 17.19 -3.17 12.89
CA LYS A 114 18.31 -3.46 13.80
C LYS A 114 17.88 -4.23 15.06
N ALA A 115 16.89 -5.11 14.92
CA ALA A 115 16.43 -5.97 16.01
C ALA A 115 17.49 -6.98 16.50
N ASP A 116 18.65 -7.08 15.83
CA ASP A 116 19.82 -7.84 16.26
C ASP A 116 20.64 -7.15 17.36
N MET A 117 20.34 -5.90 17.69
CA MET A 117 21.03 -5.17 18.75
C MET A 117 20.69 -5.74 20.13
N ASP A 118 21.67 -5.66 21.03
CA ASP A 118 21.48 -6.06 22.43
C ASP A 118 20.36 -5.26 23.09
N GLU A 119 19.57 -5.91 23.94
CA GLU A 119 18.41 -5.31 24.60
C GLU A 119 18.79 -4.08 25.46
N SER A 120 20.02 -4.04 26.01
CA SER A 120 20.53 -2.87 26.74
C SER A 120 20.72 -1.61 25.88
N LYS A 121 20.83 -1.78 24.56
CA LYS A 121 20.98 -0.69 23.58
C LYS A 121 19.66 -0.31 22.92
N ARG A 122 18.59 -1.04 23.21
CA ARG A 122 17.27 -0.79 22.64
C ARG A 122 16.64 0.43 23.32
N ALA A 123 16.38 1.46 22.53
CA ALA A 123 15.66 2.66 22.97
C ALA A 123 14.14 2.51 22.79
N VAL A 124 13.71 1.63 21.87
CA VAL A 124 12.30 1.41 21.54
C VAL A 124 11.94 -0.05 21.78
N PRO A 125 11.22 -0.36 22.88
CA PRO A 125 10.70 -1.70 23.14
C PRO A 125 9.77 -2.18 22.02
N THR A 126 9.80 -3.48 21.74
CA THR A 126 8.92 -4.11 20.73
C THR A 126 7.44 -3.81 20.99
N SER A 127 7.02 -3.77 22.27
CA SER A 127 5.65 -3.42 22.68
C SER A 127 5.24 -2.00 22.27
N LYS A 128 6.18 -1.04 22.29
CA LYS A 128 5.93 0.36 21.86
C LYS A 128 5.73 0.43 20.35
N GLY A 129 6.51 -0.35 19.58
CA GLY A 129 6.33 -0.52 18.14
C GLY A 129 4.98 -1.13 17.79
N GLN A 130 4.60 -2.22 18.47
CA GLN A 130 3.32 -2.88 18.28
C GLN A 130 2.15 -1.96 18.62
N ALA A 131 2.19 -1.27 19.76
CA ALA A 131 1.13 -0.34 20.16
C ALA A 131 0.91 0.79 19.14
N LEU A 132 1.98 1.31 18.53
CA LEU A 132 1.87 2.31 17.47
C LEU A 132 1.25 1.72 16.20
N ALA A 133 1.60 0.49 15.85
CA ALA A 133 1.03 -0.17 14.69
C ALA A 133 -0.47 -0.44 14.88
N ASP A 134 -0.88 -0.86 16.08
CA ASP A 134 -2.27 -1.05 16.47
C ASP A 134 -3.05 0.28 16.46
N GLU A 135 -2.44 1.38 16.94
CA GLU A 135 -3.01 2.73 16.92
C GLU A 135 -3.42 3.15 15.48
N TYR A 136 -2.61 2.80 14.49
CA TYR A 136 -2.86 3.13 13.08
C TYR A 136 -3.48 1.99 12.26
N GLY A 137 -3.77 0.84 12.88
CA GLY A 137 -4.31 -0.34 12.18
C GLY A 137 -3.41 -0.89 11.07
N ILE A 138 -2.09 -0.81 11.23
CA ILE A 138 -1.09 -1.30 10.27
C ILE A 138 -0.33 -2.50 10.85
N LYS A 139 0.30 -3.30 9.98
CA LYS A 139 1.15 -4.43 10.44
C LYS A 139 2.47 -3.92 11.00
N PHE A 140 3.04 -4.67 11.93
CA PHE A 140 4.36 -4.42 12.50
C PHE A 140 5.29 -5.62 12.28
N PHE A 141 6.54 -5.35 11.93
CA PHE A 141 7.62 -6.33 11.87
C PHE A 141 8.87 -5.77 12.53
N GLU A 142 9.58 -6.60 13.29
CA GLU A 142 10.97 -6.35 13.63
C GLU A 142 11.88 -7.02 12.61
N THR A 143 12.86 -6.28 12.09
CA THR A 143 13.78 -6.75 11.05
C THR A 143 15.23 -6.53 11.46
N SER A 144 16.13 -7.32 10.87
CA SER A 144 17.55 -7.02 10.87
C SER A 144 18.14 -7.24 9.50
N ALA A 145 18.57 -6.15 8.86
CA ALA A 145 19.38 -6.23 7.64
C ALA A 145 20.70 -6.99 7.87
N LYS A 146 21.24 -6.98 9.09
CA LYS A 146 22.50 -7.65 9.43
C LYS A 146 22.33 -9.16 9.48
N THR A 147 21.35 -9.66 10.22
CA THR A 147 21.12 -11.11 10.40
C THR A 147 20.12 -11.70 9.41
N ASN A 148 19.55 -10.87 8.51
CA ASN A 148 18.49 -11.23 7.58
C ASN A 148 17.16 -11.61 8.27
N LEU A 149 16.95 -11.18 9.52
CA LEU A 149 15.70 -11.44 10.24
C LEU A 149 14.53 -10.68 9.59
N ASN A 150 13.47 -11.41 9.20
CA ASN A 150 12.21 -10.91 8.64
C ASN A 150 12.34 -9.97 7.43
N VAL A 151 13.51 -9.93 6.79
CA VAL A 151 13.76 -9.02 5.66
C VAL A 151 12.94 -9.44 4.45
N GLU A 152 12.84 -10.72 4.11
CA GLU A 152 11.99 -11.13 2.99
C GLU A 152 10.51 -10.98 3.36
N GLU A 153 10.13 -11.45 4.54
CA GLU A 153 8.77 -11.52 5.06
C GLU A 153 8.05 -10.18 5.00
N VAL A 154 8.75 -9.07 5.31
CA VAL A 154 8.14 -7.73 5.24
C VAL A 154 7.77 -7.34 3.80
N PHE A 155 8.66 -7.61 2.82
CA PHE A 155 8.40 -7.32 1.41
C PHE A 155 7.35 -8.25 0.80
N PHE A 156 7.38 -9.54 1.16
CA PHE A 156 6.35 -10.49 0.74
C PHE A 156 4.99 -10.17 1.37
N SER A 157 4.95 -9.76 2.63
CA SER A 157 3.71 -9.35 3.31
C SER A 157 3.09 -8.14 2.61
N ILE A 158 3.85 -7.09 2.33
CA ILE A 158 3.29 -5.92 1.65
C ILE A 158 2.84 -6.25 0.22
N ALA A 159 3.55 -7.14 -0.48
CA ALA A 159 3.16 -7.58 -1.82
C ALA A 159 1.84 -8.37 -1.80
N ARG A 160 1.62 -9.22 -0.79
CA ARG A 160 0.35 -9.93 -0.55
C ARG A 160 -0.78 -8.94 -0.29
N ASP A 161 -0.56 -7.96 0.58
CA ASP A 161 -1.59 -6.98 0.94
C ASP A 161 -1.99 -6.12 -0.26
N ILE A 162 -1.02 -5.73 -1.09
CA ILE A 162 -1.28 -5.03 -2.36
C ILE A 162 -2.08 -5.93 -3.30
N LYS A 163 -1.67 -7.18 -3.49
CA LYS A 163 -2.34 -8.14 -4.37
C LYS A 163 -3.81 -8.35 -3.97
N GLN A 164 -4.07 -8.56 -2.67
CA GLN A 164 -5.41 -8.74 -2.14
C GLN A 164 -6.27 -7.51 -2.40
N ARG A 165 -5.75 -6.32 -2.10
CA ARG A 165 -6.47 -5.07 -2.31
C ARG A 165 -6.84 -4.83 -3.78
N LEU A 166 -5.94 -5.15 -4.72
CA LEU A 166 -6.24 -5.03 -6.15
C LEU A 166 -7.35 -6.01 -6.56
N ALA A 167 -7.30 -7.26 -6.09
CA ALA A 167 -8.34 -8.26 -6.35
C ALA A 167 -9.72 -7.83 -5.82
N ASP A 168 -9.76 -7.24 -4.61
CA ASP A 168 -10.99 -6.73 -4.01
C ASP A 168 -11.54 -5.51 -4.78
N THR A 169 -10.65 -4.65 -5.29
CA THR A 169 -11.03 -3.46 -6.06
C THR A 169 -11.64 -3.87 -7.41
N ASP A 170 -11.01 -4.82 -8.11
CA ASP A 170 -11.51 -5.36 -9.38
C ASP A 170 -12.89 -6.02 -9.20
N SER A 171 -13.03 -6.82 -8.13
CA SER A 171 -14.30 -7.48 -7.80
C SER A 171 -15.43 -6.47 -7.52
N LYS A 172 -15.16 -5.40 -6.77
CA LYS A 172 -16.14 -4.33 -6.49
C LYS A 172 -16.51 -3.53 -7.74
N ALA A 173 -15.55 -3.28 -8.64
CA ALA A 173 -15.80 -2.59 -9.89
C ALA A 173 -16.73 -3.40 -10.81
N GLU A 174 -16.53 -4.72 -10.91
CA GLU A 174 -17.40 -5.61 -11.67
C GLU A 174 -18.83 -5.64 -11.12
N VAL A 175 -19.00 -5.75 -9.79
CA VAL A 175 -20.32 -5.76 -9.15
C VAL A 175 -21.05 -4.44 -9.40
N ARG A 176 -20.36 -3.31 -9.26
CA ARG A 176 -20.92 -1.98 -9.56
C ARG A 176 -21.36 -1.88 -11.02
N HIS A 177 -20.55 -2.38 -11.95
CA HIS A 177 -20.87 -2.35 -13.38
C HIS A 177 -22.08 -3.24 -13.72
N ARG A 178 -22.19 -4.43 -13.14
CA ARG A 178 -23.36 -5.32 -13.32
C ARG A 178 -24.63 -4.68 -12.77
N ARG A 179 -24.58 -4.08 -11.57
CA ARG A 179 -25.72 -3.39 -10.97
C ARG A 179 -26.19 -2.21 -11.82
N LEU A 180 -25.27 -1.40 -12.35
CA LEU A 180 -25.58 -0.29 -13.25
C LEU A 180 -26.23 -0.74 -14.57
N LYS A 181 -25.79 -1.87 -15.14
CA LYS A 181 -26.42 -2.45 -16.34
C LYS A 181 -27.84 -2.94 -16.04
N SER A 182 -28.00 -3.67 -14.93
CA SER A 182 -29.32 -4.13 -14.44
C SER A 182 -30.28 -2.96 -14.23
N THR A 183 -29.90 -1.91 -13.51
CA THR A 183 -30.78 -0.75 -13.25
C THR A 183 -31.16 -0.01 -14.54
N LYS A 184 -30.24 0.11 -15.50
CA LYS A 184 -30.55 0.73 -16.80
C LYS A 184 -31.54 -0.10 -17.59
N GLN A 185 -31.36 -1.42 -17.62
CA GLN A 185 -32.22 -2.34 -18.35
C GLN A 185 -33.64 -2.38 -17.77
N THR A 186 -33.78 -2.51 -16.45
CA THR A 186 -35.10 -2.48 -15.78
C THR A 186 -35.84 -1.15 -16.00
N ARG A 187 -35.10 -0.02 -16.04
CA ARG A 187 -35.69 1.30 -16.31
C ARG A 187 -36.15 1.43 -17.76
N GLN A 188 -35.43 0.84 -18.72
CA GLN A 188 -35.78 0.84 -20.13
C GLN A 188 -37.00 -0.04 -20.42
N GLU A 189 -37.05 -1.23 -19.82
CA GLU A 189 -38.19 -2.16 -19.88
C GLU A 189 -39.45 -1.53 -19.28
N GLY A 190 -39.32 -0.86 -18.12
CA GLY A 190 -40.42 -0.12 -17.50
C GLY A 190 -40.98 1.00 -18.39
N LEU A 191 -40.11 1.78 -19.05
CA LEU A 191 -40.52 2.83 -20.00
C LEU A 191 -41.23 2.25 -21.23
N GLN A 192 -40.74 1.14 -21.79
CA GLN A 192 -41.40 0.47 -22.92
C GLN A 192 -42.77 -0.10 -22.54
N GLN A 193 -42.90 -0.67 -21.33
CA GLN A 193 -44.17 -1.17 -20.82
C GLN A 193 -45.20 -0.03 -20.66
N MET A 194 -44.76 1.13 -20.15
CA MET A 194 -45.62 2.30 -20.00
C MET A 194 -46.12 2.84 -21.35
N LEU A 195 -45.25 2.91 -22.36
CA LEU A 195 -45.61 3.34 -23.71
C LEU A 195 -46.64 2.38 -24.33
N LYS A 196 -46.42 1.06 -24.26
CA LYS A 196 -47.36 0.05 -24.76
C LYS A 196 -48.74 0.13 -24.08
N ASN A 197 -48.77 0.41 -22.78
CA ASN A 197 -50.03 0.54 -22.04
C ASN A 197 -50.81 1.82 -22.42
N GLN A 198 -50.13 2.90 -22.82
CA GLN A 198 -50.79 4.11 -23.32
C GLN A 198 -51.40 3.88 -24.71
N ASP A 199 -50.69 3.18 -25.60
CA ASP A 199 -51.18 2.85 -26.94
C ASP A 199 -52.44 1.95 -26.86
N ALA A 200 -52.44 0.94 -25.98
CA ALA A 200 -53.59 0.05 -25.77
C ALA A 200 -54.83 0.76 -25.17
N ALA A 201 -54.62 1.78 -24.32
CA ALA A 201 -55.71 2.59 -23.79
C ALA A 201 -56.34 3.50 -24.86
N GLY A 202 -55.54 3.98 -25.82
CA GLY A 202 -56.02 4.76 -26.96
C GLY A 202 -56.95 3.98 -27.90
N GLU A 203 -56.59 2.72 -28.21
CA GLU A 203 -57.40 1.86 -29.09
C GLU A 203 -58.74 1.44 -28.48
N GLN A 204 -58.79 1.15 -27.17
CA GLN A 204 -60.05 0.82 -26.48
C GLN A 204 -61.02 2.00 -26.39
N THR A 205 -60.53 3.23 -26.49
CA THR A 205 -61.38 4.42 -26.45
C THR A 205 -62.02 4.70 -27.81
N MET A 206 -61.35 4.34 -28.92
CA MET A 206 -61.91 4.46 -30.27
C MET A 206 -62.92 3.36 -30.63
N SER A 207 -62.84 2.16 -30.06
CA SER A 207 -63.81 1.08 -30.35
C SER A 207 -65.18 1.25 -29.68
N ARG A 208 -65.33 2.23 -28.77
CA ARG A 208 -66.61 2.57 -28.11
C ARG A 208 -67.39 3.71 -28.77
N VAL A 209 -66.89 4.28 -29.87
CA VAL A 209 -67.51 5.41 -30.60
C VAL A 209 -68.11 4.97 -31.95
N HIS A 210 -68.38 3.67 -32.14
CA HIS A 210 -69.17 3.16 -33.25
C HIS A 210 -70.35 2.33 -32.73
#